data_AF-A0A7C1VKJ7-F1
#
_entry.id   AF-A0A7C1VKJ7-F1
#
_cell.length_a   1.000
_cell.length_b   1.000
_cell.length_c   1.000
_cell.angle_alpha   90.00
_cell.angle_beta   90.00
_cell.angle_gamma   90.00
#
_symmetry.space_group_name_H-M   'P 1'
#
loop_
_entity.id
_entity.type
_entity.pdbx_description
1 polymer ?
#
loop_
_entity_poly.entity_id
_entity_poly.type
_entity_poly.pdbx_seq_one_letter_code
_entity_poly.pdbx_strand_id
1 'polypeptide(L)'
;MISYCFPLFSTVSNSPNLTNQLPPTYNSLTCTTYIPSLTNIHMTMINLQASCSLPVEFDQSENFFHFSEELDYDLETRVTLSDLVPILLNKSLLYPDSVYTEFSGLRLPNHKKIFRSKLTYDIVCLPQGLLGIEYIKSHIYHSPSKNENDLSASCVVEVLHGVITIILQKTEWEEDSQEVSVGEGFILKVRKGTKVVIPKGYHYTFINTKDVPAIFARIHCNGMEVDYSTLEREQGLGYYLIRKNARQELVHNPRYKFIPEIQKRQPAKLSKIIKIIGKRPLYSQAAQNPKKFLRIL
;
A
#
# COMPACT_ATOMS: atom_id res chain seq x y z
N MET A 1 -39.92 26.07 52.54
CA MET A 1 -40.38 24.89 51.79
C MET A 1 -39.56 23.70 52.29
N ILE A 2 -40.08 22.92 53.25
CA ILE A 2 -40.91 21.69 53.04
C ILE A 2 -40.05 20.62 52.31
N SER A 3 -39.83 19.38 52.73
CA SER A 3 -40.20 18.47 53.84
C SER A 3 -39.21 17.28 53.76
N TYR A 4 -38.58 16.77 54.82
CA TYR A 4 -39.02 15.71 55.76
C TYR A 4 -39.50 14.36 55.19
N CYS A 5 -38.91 13.30 55.78
CA CYS A 5 -39.46 11.99 56.16
C CYS A 5 -39.16 10.73 55.31
N PHE A 6 -38.33 9.85 55.91
CA PHE A 6 -38.56 8.40 56.01
C PHE A 6 -39.79 8.11 56.92
N PRO A 7 -40.46 6.94 56.83
CA PRO A 7 -40.15 5.87 57.78
C PRO A 7 -40.38 4.40 57.31
N LEU A 8 -39.56 3.52 57.92
CA LEU A 8 -39.83 2.20 58.54
C LEU A 8 -40.81 1.19 57.89
N PHE A 9 -40.32 -0.06 57.73
CA PHE A 9 -40.93 -1.22 58.38
C PHE A 9 -39.86 -2.28 58.73
N SER A 10 -39.91 -2.77 59.97
CA SER A 10 -39.22 -3.94 60.52
C SER A 10 -40.25 -4.83 61.22
N THR A 11 -40.09 -6.15 61.12
CA THR A 11 -40.51 -7.25 62.05
C THR A 11 -40.17 -8.57 61.31
N VAL A 12 -39.13 -9.33 61.68
CA VAL A 12 -38.93 -10.28 62.80
C VAL A 12 -39.77 -11.57 62.74
N SER A 13 -39.01 -12.69 62.78
CA SER A 13 -39.33 -14.06 63.20
C SER A 13 -40.02 -15.03 62.21
N ASN A 14 -39.25 -15.98 61.66
CA ASN A 14 -39.16 -17.35 62.23
C ASN A 14 -38.18 -18.21 61.42
N SER A 15 -37.12 -18.66 62.06
CA SER A 15 -36.40 -19.91 61.72
C SER A 15 -37.06 -21.04 62.52
N PRO A 16 -37.06 -22.33 62.10
CA PRO A 16 -35.80 -23.08 62.08
C PRO A 16 -35.65 -24.22 61.04
N ASN A 17 -34.40 -24.69 60.97
CA ASN A 17 -33.92 -26.04 60.65
C ASN A 17 -33.43 -26.41 59.23
N LEU A 18 -32.10 -26.49 59.18
CA LEU A 18 -31.23 -27.55 58.64
C LEU A 18 -31.57 -28.17 57.28
N THR A 19 -30.64 -28.05 56.32
CA THR A 19 -29.67 -29.12 56.03
C THR A 19 -28.60 -28.65 55.01
N ASN A 20 -27.35 -29.03 55.30
CA ASN A 20 -26.16 -28.80 54.48
C ASN A 20 -26.28 -29.49 53.10
N GLN A 21 -26.15 -28.75 52.00
CA GLN A 21 -25.61 -29.29 50.75
C GLN A 21 -24.81 -28.21 50.00
N LEU A 22 -23.51 -28.49 49.82
CA LEU A 22 -22.60 -27.73 48.95
C LEU A 22 -23.04 -27.84 47.48
N PRO A 23 -23.00 -26.76 46.68
CA PRO A 23 -23.28 -26.83 45.25
C PRO A 23 -22.14 -27.51 44.47
N PRO A 24 -22.45 -28.17 43.33
CA PRO A 24 -21.52 -29.02 42.61
C PRO A 24 -20.43 -28.24 41.87
N THR A 25 -19.26 -28.87 41.80
CA THR A 25 -18.06 -28.46 41.07
C THR A 25 -18.33 -28.27 39.58
N TYR A 26 -17.97 -27.08 39.06
CA TYR A 26 -17.95 -26.79 37.63
C TYR A 26 -16.91 -27.68 36.92
N ASN A 27 -17.39 -28.44 35.93
CA ASN A 27 -16.55 -29.21 35.02
C ASN A 27 -15.62 -28.27 34.24
N SER A 28 -14.33 -28.59 34.24
CA SER A 28 -13.30 -27.97 33.42
C SER A 28 -13.60 -28.21 31.94
N LEU A 29 -13.96 -27.14 31.22
CA LEU A 29 -13.95 -27.12 29.77
C LEU A 29 -12.48 -27.10 29.31
N THR A 30 -12.01 -28.23 28.81
CA THR A 30 -10.72 -28.35 28.13
C THR A 30 -10.72 -27.45 26.91
N CYS A 31 -9.84 -26.44 26.91
CA CYS A 31 -9.51 -25.64 25.75
C CYS A 31 -8.85 -26.57 24.71
N THR A 32 -9.62 -27.05 23.73
CA THR A 32 -9.07 -27.72 22.56
C THR A 32 -8.36 -26.67 21.72
N THR A 33 -7.04 -26.62 21.84
CA THR A 33 -6.15 -25.94 20.90
C THR A 33 -6.34 -26.56 19.52
N TYR A 34 -6.98 -25.81 18.62
CA TYR A 34 -7.02 -26.12 17.21
C TYR A 34 -5.60 -25.99 16.65
N ILE A 35 -4.95 -27.12 16.39
CA ILE A 35 -3.69 -27.16 15.63
C ILE A 35 -4.09 -27.35 14.17
N PRO A 36 -3.94 -26.35 13.29
CA PRO A 36 -4.22 -26.53 11.88
C PRO A 36 -3.29 -27.60 11.31
N SER A 37 -3.86 -28.57 10.59
CA SER A 37 -3.11 -29.62 9.92
C SER A 37 -2.10 -29.04 8.93
N LEU A 38 -0.88 -29.58 8.90
CA LEU A 38 0.24 -29.22 8.00
C LEU A 38 -0.12 -29.18 6.50
N THR A 39 -1.26 -29.74 6.10
CA THR A 39 -1.81 -29.69 4.74
C THR A 39 -2.43 -28.34 4.36
N ASN A 40 -2.82 -27.49 5.31
CA ASN A 40 -3.42 -26.17 5.04
C ASN A 40 -2.40 -25.01 4.92
N ILE A 41 -1.17 -25.22 5.37
CA ILE A 41 -0.09 -24.21 5.32
C ILE A 41 0.37 -23.99 3.86
N HIS A 42 0.14 -24.97 2.99
CA HIS A 42 0.63 -24.93 1.61
C HIS A 42 -0.16 -23.99 0.66
N MET A 43 -1.32 -23.46 1.07
CA MET A 43 -2.17 -22.60 0.22
C MET A 43 -2.02 -21.09 0.46
N THR A 44 -1.28 -20.66 1.51
CA THR A 44 -1.07 -19.23 1.80
C THR A 44 0.30 -18.71 1.34
N MET A 45 1.22 -19.60 0.99
CA MET A 45 2.55 -19.23 0.50
C MET A 45 2.54 -18.93 -1.00
N ILE A 46 2.96 -17.72 -1.36
CA ILE A 46 3.08 -17.26 -2.74
C ILE A 46 4.57 -17.23 -3.10
N ASN A 47 5.01 -18.17 -3.92
CA ASN A 47 6.35 -18.12 -4.49
C ASN A 47 6.41 -17.07 -5.61
N LEU A 48 7.26 -16.06 -5.44
CA LEU A 48 7.42 -14.95 -6.38
C LEU A 48 8.60 -15.13 -7.34
N GLN A 49 9.40 -16.19 -7.19
CA GLN A 49 10.66 -16.37 -7.92
C GLN A 49 10.49 -16.37 -9.44
N ALA A 50 9.48 -17.04 -9.95
CA ALA A 50 9.18 -17.01 -11.38
C ALA A 50 8.77 -15.60 -11.87
N SER A 51 8.18 -14.78 -11.00
CA SER A 51 7.65 -13.45 -11.33
C SER A 51 8.70 -12.35 -11.24
N CYS A 52 9.64 -12.43 -10.29
CA CYS A 52 10.67 -11.41 -10.08
C CYS A 52 12.11 -11.87 -10.35
N SER A 53 12.36 -13.14 -10.64
CA SER A 53 13.70 -13.73 -10.75
C SER A 53 14.56 -13.64 -9.48
N LEU A 54 13.92 -13.47 -8.32
CA LEU A 54 14.57 -13.46 -7.01
C LEU A 54 13.94 -14.55 -6.12
N PRO A 55 14.72 -15.22 -5.26
CA PRO A 55 14.22 -16.23 -4.32
C PRO A 55 13.42 -15.58 -3.18
N VAL A 56 12.19 -15.16 -3.51
CA VAL A 56 11.27 -14.46 -2.62
C VAL A 56 9.98 -15.26 -2.54
N GLU A 57 9.53 -15.51 -1.31
CA GLU A 57 8.22 -16.05 -1.02
C GLU A 57 7.46 -15.07 -0.13
N PHE A 58 6.14 -15.13 -0.20
CA PHE A 58 5.26 -14.27 0.59
C PHE A 58 4.21 -15.12 1.27
N ASP A 59 4.15 -15.03 2.60
CA ASP A 59 3.11 -15.61 3.43
C ASP A 59 1.91 -14.68 3.46
N GLN A 60 0.81 -15.10 2.82
CA GLN A 60 -0.42 -14.31 2.77
C GLN A 60 -1.18 -14.28 4.11
N SER A 61 -1.02 -15.28 4.98
CA SER A 61 -1.65 -15.29 6.31
C SER A 61 -1.04 -14.23 7.22
N GLU A 62 0.28 -14.16 7.23
CA GLU A 62 1.04 -13.26 8.12
C GLU A 62 1.39 -11.93 7.44
N ASN A 63 1.07 -11.78 6.15
CA ASN A 63 1.44 -10.64 5.31
C ASN A 63 2.95 -10.34 5.38
N PHE A 64 3.75 -11.41 5.27
CA PHE A 64 5.19 -11.39 5.57
C PHE A 64 6.01 -11.97 4.41
N PHE A 65 7.22 -11.43 4.19
CA PHE A 65 8.13 -11.93 3.16
C PHE A 65 9.18 -12.86 3.72
N HIS A 66 9.41 -13.97 3.02
CA HIS A 66 10.53 -14.86 3.25
C HIS A 66 11.55 -14.68 2.11
N PHE A 67 12.76 -14.29 2.47
CA PHE A 67 13.88 -14.16 1.56
C PHE A 67 14.87 -15.30 1.82
N SER A 68 15.45 -15.87 0.76
CA SER A 68 16.60 -16.76 0.96
C SER A 68 17.77 -16.02 1.58
N GLU A 69 18.64 -16.71 2.31
CA GLU A 69 19.87 -16.16 2.92
C GLU A 69 20.81 -15.48 1.91
N GLU A 70 20.72 -15.83 0.63
CA GLU A 70 21.53 -15.24 -0.42
C GLU A 70 21.06 -13.83 -0.84
N LEU A 71 19.85 -13.42 -0.50
CA LEU A 71 19.28 -12.15 -0.96
C LEU A 71 19.63 -11.01 0.00
N ASP A 72 20.18 -9.93 -0.55
CA ASP A 72 20.55 -8.71 0.18
C ASP A 72 19.53 -7.60 -0.13
N TYR A 73 19.25 -6.73 0.83
CA TYR A 73 18.41 -5.53 0.68
C TYR A 73 18.96 -4.40 1.55
N ASP A 74 18.69 -3.14 1.17
CA ASP A 74 19.24 -1.99 1.89
C ASP A 74 18.39 -1.59 3.09
N LEU A 75 17.06 -1.66 2.96
CA LEU A 75 16.13 -1.21 3.99
C LEU A 75 14.80 -1.97 3.91
N GLU A 76 14.28 -2.37 5.07
CA GLU A 76 12.87 -2.70 5.26
C GLU A 76 12.18 -1.48 5.87
N THR A 77 11.16 -0.97 5.20
CA THR A 77 10.32 0.12 5.69
C THR A 77 8.92 -0.40 5.95
N ARG A 78 8.45 -0.24 7.19
CA ARG A 78 7.04 -0.44 7.54
C ARG A 78 6.38 0.92 7.57
N VAL A 79 5.62 1.23 6.53
CA VAL A 79 4.95 2.52 6.42
C VAL A 79 3.76 2.53 7.36
N THR A 80 3.73 3.54 8.23
CA THR A 80 2.75 3.67 9.29
C THR A 80 1.51 4.45 8.84
N LEU A 81 0.46 4.43 9.64
CA LEU A 81 -0.69 5.30 9.43
C LEU A 81 -0.27 6.77 9.50
N SER A 82 0.56 7.15 10.48
CA SER A 82 1.05 8.53 10.62
C SER A 82 1.78 9.02 9.37
N ASP A 83 2.52 8.16 8.70
CA ASP A 83 3.22 8.48 7.46
C ASP A 83 2.24 8.83 6.32
N LEU A 84 1.04 8.27 6.32
CA LEU A 84 0.04 8.48 5.28
C LEU A 84 -1.01 9.54 5.64
N VAL A 85 -1.23 9.83 6.92
CA VAL A 85 -2.21 10.84 7.40
C VAL A 85 -2.19 12.14 6.60
N PRO A 86 -1.02 12.74 6.24
CA PRO A 86 -0.98 13.97 5.44
C PRO A 86 -1.75 13.88 4.11
N ILE A 87 -1.87 12.69 3.52
CA ILE A 87 -2.50 12.46 2.21
C ILE A 87 -3.83 11.66 2.26
N LEU A 88 -4.40 11.46 3.46
CA LEU A 88 -5.72 10.84 3.62
C LEU A 88 -6.84 11.88 3.62
N LEU A 89 -8.00 11.50 3.11
CA LEU A 89 -9.25 12.26 3.20
C LEU A 89 -9.69 12.39 4.66
N ASN A 90 -9.64 11.30 5.43
CA ASN A 90 -9.93 11.32 6.86
C ASN A 90 -8.62 11.35 7.67
N LYS A 91 -8.41 12.43 8.43
CA LYS A 91 -7.23 12.62 9.29
C LYS A 91 -7.36 11.94 10.65
N SER A 92 -8.57 11.56 11.03
CA SER A 92 -8.90 11.00 12.34
C SER A 92 -9.51 9.61 12.17
N LEU A 93 -8.67 8.66 11.80
CA LEU A 93 -9.06 7.25 11.70
C LEU A 93 -8.15 6.39 12.57
N LEU A 94 -8.70 5.25 12.99
CA LEU A 94 -7.96 4.22 13.71
C LEU A 94 -7.70 3.06 12.75
N TYR A 95 -6.46 2.63 12.66
CA TYR A 95 -5.99 1.50 11.88
C TYR A 95 -4.79 0.90 12.64
N PRO A 96 -4.44 -0.39 12.46
CA PRO A 96 -3.14 -0.89 12.89
C PRO A 96 -2.02 0.06 12.47
N ASP A 97 -1.01 0.24 13.32
CA ASP A 97 -0.01 1.28 13.07
C ASP A 97 0.70 1.08 11.73
N SER A 98 1.14 -0.15 11.43
CA SER A 98 1.70 -0.49 10.13
C SER A 98 0.61 -0.69 9.08
N VAL A 99 0.69 0.07 7.98
CA VAL A 99 -0.24 -0.02 6.85
C VAL A 99 0.29 -0.94 5.77
N TYR A 100 1.55 -0.81 5.39
CA TYR A 100 2.14 -1.61 4.32
C TYR A 100 3.67 -1.68 4.43
N THR A 101 4.31 -2.53 3.64
CA THR A 101 5.76 -2.79 3.72
C THR A 101 6.46 -2.58 2.39
N GLU A 102 7.64 -1.96 2.45
CA GLU A 102 8.56 -1.79 1.33
C GLU A 102 9.92 -2.42 1.68
N PHE A 103 10.46 -3.23 0.79
CA PHE A 103 11.85 -3.65 0.82
C PHE A 103 12.57 -2.92 -0.29
N SER A 104 13.61 -2.15 0.06
CA SER A 104 14.36 -1.32 -0.87
C SER A 104 15.72 -1.93 -1.20
N GLY A 105 16.14 -1.82 -2.46
CA GLY A 105 17.48 -2.22 -2.89
C GLY A 105 17.73 -3.74 -2.91
N LEU A 106 16.70 -4.56 -3.13
CA LEU A 106 16.86 -6.02 -3.20
C LEU A 106 17.77 -6.42 -4.34
N ARG A 107 18.67 -7.37 -4.07
CA ARG A 107 19.65 -7.84 -5.04
C ARG A 107 20.26 -9.18 -4.66
N LEU A 108 20.65 -9.93 -5.67
CA LEU A 108 21.57 -11.05 -5.51
C LEU A 108 23.01 -10.53 -5.28
N PRO A 109 23.87 -11.29 -4.58
CA PRO A 109 25.21 -10.83 -4.20
C PRO A 109 26.10 -10.55 -5.42
N ASN A 110 25.96 -11.36 -6.47
CA ASN A 110 26.69 -11.18 -7.73
C ASN A 110 26.24 -9.95 -8.54
N HIS A 111 25.06 -9.37 -8.24
CA HIS A 111 24.57 -8.14 -8.88
C HIS A 111 24.80 -6.88 -8.04
N LYS A 112 25.48 -6.98 -6.88
CA LYS A 112 25.68 -5.86 -5.95
C LYS A 112 26.27 -4.61 -6.59
N LYS A 113 27.25 -4.74 -7.49
CA LYS A 113 27.88 -3.58 -8.17
C LYS A 113 26.90 -2.80 -9.06
N ILE A 114 25.93 -3.50 -9.66
CA ILE A 114 24.95 -2.93 -10.58
C ILE A 114 23.92 -2.10 -9.79
N PHE A 115 23.35 -2.70 -8.75
CA PHE A 115 22.27 -2.08 -7.98
C PHE A 115 22.77 -1.05 -6.95
N ARG A 116 23.94 -1.25 -6.33
CA ARG A 116 24.45 -0.33 -5.29
C ARG A 116 24.83 1.06 -5.79
N SER A 117 25.08 1.25 -7.09
CA SER A 117 25.65 2.50 -7.59
C SER A 117 24.66 3.42 -8.30
N LYS A 118 23.61 2.88 -8.95
CA LYS A 118 22.76 3.69 -9.84
C LYS A 118 21.31 3.21 -10.03
N LEU A 119 20.97 1.96 -9.67
CA LEU A 119 19.62 1.41 -9.87
C LEU A 119 19.15 0.76 -8.58
N THR A 120 17.98 1.15 -8.09
CA THR A 120 17.37 0.52 -6.91
C THR A 120 16.21 -0.35 -7.37
N TYR A 121 16.15 -1.58 -6.86
CA TYR A 121 15.03 -2.51 -7.09
C TYR A 121 14.29 -2.70 -5.78
N ASP A 122 13.02 -2.30 -5.75
CA ASP A 122 12.18 -2.42 -4.56
C ASP A 122 11.10 -3.47 -4.76
N ILE A 123 10.65 -4.09 -3.68
CA ILE A 123 9.39 -4.83 -3.61
C ILE A 123 8.49 -4.15 -2.60
N VAL A 124 7.24 -3.92 -2.99
CA VAL A 124 6.21 -3.31 -2.15
C VAL A 124 5.03 -4.27 -2.04
N CYS A 125 4.52 -4.47 -0.82
CA CYS A 125 3.27 -5.17 -0.57
C CYS A 125 2.24 -4.19 -0.04
N LEU A 126 1.17 -3.96 -0.80
CA LEU A 126 -0.03 -3.28 -0.31
C LEU A 126 -1.06 -4.33 0.11
N PRO A 127 -1.41 -4.43 1.41
CA PRO A 127 -2.46 -5.36 1.83
C PRO A 127 -3.82 -4.95 1.28
N GLN A 128 -4.78 -5.87 1.37
CA GLN A 128 -6.18 -5.53 1.14
C GLN A 128 -6.73 -4.70 2.30
N GLY A 129 -7.71 -3.85 2.03
CA GLY A 129 -8.43 -3.14 3.09
C GLY A 129 -8.71 -1.69 2.73
N LEU A 130 -9.12 -0.94 3.75
CA LEU A 130 -9.41 0.47 3.66
C LEU A 130 -8.76 1.25 4.81
N LEU A 131 -8.34 2.47 4.52
CA LEU A 131 -8.05 3.50 5.50
C LEU A 131 -9.32 4.36 5.65
N GLY A 132 -10.19 3.97 6.59
CA GLY A 132 -11.54 4.52 6.70
C GLY A 132 -12.40 4.10 5.51
N ILE A 133 -12.65 5.02 4.57
CA ILE A 133 -13.36 4.73 3.31
C ILE A 133 -12.44 4.67 2.09
N GLU A 134 -11.19 5.12 2.20
CA GLU A 134 -10.23 5.09 1.11
C GLU A 134 -9.59 3.71 0.99
N TYR A 135 -9.33 3.26 -0.23
CA TYR A 135 -8.53 2.05 -0.43
C TYR A 135 -7.09 2.26 0.08
N ILE A 136 -6.49 1.19 0.63
CA ILE A 136 -5.08 1.22 1.04
C ILE A 136 -4.22 1.64 -0.15
N LYS A 137 -3.35 2.62 0.09
CA LYS A 137 -2.49 3.24 -0.91
C LYS A 137 -1.09 3.49 -0.38
N SER A 138 -0.13 3.56 -1.28
CA SER A 138 1.24 3.96 -0.96
C SER A 138 1.34 5.45 -0.66
N HIS A 139 2.54 5.90 -0.31
CA HIS A 139 2.93 7.30 -0.47
C HIS A 139 2.59 7.86 -1.87
N ILE A 140 2.60 9.19 -1.97
CA ILE A 140 2.63 9.87 -3.26
C ILE A 140 4.10 10.09 -3.60
N TYR A 141 4.52 9.54 -4.73
CA TYR A 141 5.87 9.67 -5.23
C TYR A 141 5.91 10.72 -6.33
N HIS A 142 7.04 11.40 -6.43
CA HIS A 142 7.35 12.31 -7.52
C HIS A 142 8.81 12.18 -7.95
N SER A 143 9.05 12.40 -9.25
CA SER A 143 10.38 12.71 -9.76
C SER A 143 10.24 13.90 -10.72
N PRO A 144 10.97 15.00 -10.49
CA PRO A 144 10.85 16.19 -11.31
C PRO A 144 11.28 15.92 -12.75
N SER A 145 10.59 16.56 -13.69
CA SER A 145 10.95 16.55 -15.10
C SER A 145 11.94 17.67 -15.39
N LYS A 146 12.94 17.45 -16.26
CA LYS A 146 13.86 18.53 -16.66
C LYS A 146 13.20 19.59 -17.55
N ASN A 147 12.24 19.16 -18.38
CA ASN A 147 11.44 20.00 -19.26
C ASN A 147 10.25 19.19 -19.81
N GLU A 148 9.36 19.82 -20.57
CA GLU A 148 8.16 19.17 -21.12
C GLU A 148 8.46 18.02 -22.09
N ASN A 149 9.65 18.01 -22.70
CA ASN A 149 10.12 16.98 -23.64
C ASN A 149 10.93 15.87 -22.96
N ASP A 150 11.04 15.87 -21.63
CA ASP A 150 11.73 14.79 -20.93
C ASP A 150 10.91 13.49 -21.03
N LEU A 151 11.42 12.58 -21.86
CA LEU A 151 10.79 11.28 -22.06
C LEU A 151 11.22 10.26 -21.00
N SER A 152 12.09 10.62 -20.04
CA SER A 152 12.58 9.69 -19.03
C SER A 152 11.48 9.28 -18.03
N ALA A 153 11.71 8.15 -17.39
CA ALA A 153 10.81 7.52 -16.46
C ALA A 153 11.23 7.85 -15.03
N SER A 154 10.25 8.12 -14.16
CA SER A 154 10.47 8.13 -12.71
C SER A 154 10.80 6.72 -12.24
N CYS A 155 10.02 5.74 -12.69
CA CYS A 155 10.29 4.33 -12.41
C CYS A 155 9.68 3.40 -13.47
N VAL A 156 10.13 2.15 -13.46
CA VAL A 156 9.48 1.03 -14.15
C VAL A 156 8.91 0.09 -13.09
N VAL A 157 7.63 -0.21 -13.18
CA VAL A 157 6.88 -1.04 -12.22
C VAL A 157 6.52 -2.37 -12.85
N GLU A 158 6.57 -3.47 -12.10
CA GLU A 158 6.06 -4.78 -12.48
C GLU A 158 5.20 -5.38 -11.37
N VAL A 159 3.97 -5.81 -11.68
CA VAL A 159 3.12 -6.49 -10.70
C VAL A 159 3.52 -7.96 -10.59
N LEU A 160 3.87 -8.40 -9.38
CA LEU A 160 4.31 -9.77 -9.09
C LEU A 160 3.14 -10.64 -8.63
N HIS A 161 2.21 -10.07 -7.86
CA HIS A 161 0.99 -10.73 -7.41
C HIS A 161 -0.18 -9.72 -7.31
N GLY A 162 -1.40 -10.20 -7.51
CA GLY A 162 -2.60 -9.38 -7.41
C GLY A 162 -2.75 -8.35 -8.53
N VAL A 163 -3.33 -7.19 -8.18
CA VAL A 163 -3.62 -6.09 -9.09
C VAL A 163 -3.40 -4.77 -8.35
N ILE A 164 -2.65 -3.86 -8.95
CA ILE A 164 -2.55 -2.47 -8.47
C ILE A 164 -3.39 -1.54 -9.36
N THR A 165 -3.99 -0.55 -8.73
CA THR A 165 -4.50 0.63 -9.40
C THR A 165 -3.50 1.77 -9.22
N ILE A 166 -3.19 2.50 -10.29
CA ILE A 166 -2.26 3.63 -10.24
C ILE A 166 -3.05 4.87 -10.60
N ILE A 167 -3.02 5.88 -9.73
CA ILE A 167 -3.44 7.24 -10.05
C ILE A 167 -2.17 8.06 -10.22
N LEU A 168 -2.09 8.81 -11.31
CA LEU A 168 -1.02 9.78 -11.54
C LEU A 168 -1.57 11.07 -12.13
N GLN A 169 -0.94 12.18 -11.80
CA GLN A 169 -1.34 13.49 -12.31
C GLN A 169 -0.14 14.41 -12.52
N LYS A 170 -0.26 15.37 -13.43
CA LYS A 170 0.59 16.56 -13.44
C LYS A 170 -0.09 17.66 -12.64
N THR A 171 0.64 18.21 -11.69
CA THR A 171 0.18 19.32 -10.86
C THR A 171 0.67 20.62 -11.49
N GLU A 172 -0.22 21.60 -11.62
CA GLU A 172 0.06 22.94 -12.13
C GLU A 172 -0.09 23.93 -10.98
N TRP A 173 0.92 24.80 -10.85
CA TRP A 173 1.03 25.77 -9.78
C TRP A 173 0.84 27.16 -10.37
N GLU A 174 -0.16 27.89 -9.89
CA GLU A 174 -0.31 29.31 -10.20
C GLU A 174 0.57 30.13 -9.23
N GLU A 175 1.65 30.74 -9.73
CA GLU A 175 2.64 31.46 -8.91
C GLU A 175 2.01 32.58 -8.06
N ASP A 176 0.99 33.27 -8.59
CA ASP A 176 0.40 34.45 -7.95
C ASP A 176 -0.71 34.13 -6.93
N SER A 177 -1.46 33.04 -7.12
CA SER A 177 -2.66 32.74 -6.32
C SER A 177 -2.41 31.68 -5.24
N GLN A 178 -1.24 31.04 -5.28
CA GLN A 178 -0.94 29.79 -4.57
C GLN A 178 -1.96 28.67 -4.87
N GLU A 179 -2.86 28.83 -5.83
CA GLU A 179 -3.85 27.81 -6.16
C GLU A 179 -3.21 26.68 -6.96
N VAL A 180 -3.77 25.49 -6.80
CA VAL A 180 -3.26 24.28 -7.46
C VAL A 180 -4.35 23.70 -8.33
N SER A 181 -3.94 23.40 -9.56
CA SER A 181 -4.77 22.73 -10.54
C SER A 181 -4.11 21.43 -10.98
N VAL A 182 -4.91 20.54 -11.54
CA VAL A 182 -4.40 19.34 -12.22
C VAL A 182 -4.43 19.62 -13.72
N GLY A 183 -3.27 19.57 -14.37
CA GLY A 183 -3.19 19.74 -15.83
C GLY A 183 -3.70 18.51 -16.58
N GLU A 184 -3.27 17.32 -16.14
CA GLU A 184 -3.75 16.05 -16.66
C GLU A 184 -3.69 14.95 -15.58
N GLY A 185 -4.62 14.01 -15.65
CA GLY A 185 -4.72 12.89 -14.71
C GLY A 185 -4.99 11.57 -15.43
N PHE A 186 -4.35 10.50 -14.98
CA PHE A 186 -4.54 9.14 -15.47
C PHE A 186 -4.86 8.17 -14.34
N ILE A 187 -5.69 7.19 -14.68
CA ILE A 187 -5.89 6.00 -13.85
C ILE A 187 -5.62 4.73 -14.65
N LEU A 188 -4.85 3.83 -14.07
CA LEU A 188 -4.48 2.56 -14.66
C LEU A 188 -4.82 1.42 -13.72
N LYS A 189 -5.16 0.27 -14.31
CA LYS A 189 -5.29 -1.00 -13.59
C LYS A 189 -4.27 -1.98 -14.16
N VAL A 190 -3.38 -2.45 -13.31
CA VAL A 190 -2.20 -3.22 -13.70
C VAL A 190 -2.25 -4.57 -13.00
N ARG A 191 -2.27 -5.65 -13.78
CA ARG A 191 -2.38 -7.02 -13.27
C ARG A 191 -1.01 -7.68 -13.24
N LYS A 192 -0.88 -8.78 -12.47
CA LYS A 192 0.30 -9.65 -12.44
C LYS A 192 0.95 -9.84 -13.83
N GLY A 193 2.27 -9.73 -13.87
CA GLY A 193 3.12 -9.86 -15.06
C GLY A 193 3.11 -8.63 -15.99
N THR A 194 2.26 -7.64 -15.72
CA THR A 194 2.23 -6.40 -16.51
C THR A 194 3.25 -5.41 -15.97
N LYS A 195 3.94 -4.75 -16.90
CA LYS A 195 4.90 -3.68 -16.61
C LYS A 195 4.33 -2.32 -16.99
N VAL A 196 4.65 -1.29 -16.22
CA VAL A 196 4.28 0.10 -16.48
C VAL A 196 5.53 0.96 -16.36
N VAL A 197 5.68 1.90 -17.29
CA VAL A 197 6.70 2.95 -17.18
C VAL A 197 6.00 4.21 -16.70
N ILE A 198 6.36 4.70 -15.53
CA ILE A 198 5.80 5.92 -14.94
C ILE A 198 6.68 7.10 -15.43
N PRO A 199 6.14 8.06 -16.21
CA PRO A 199 6.91 9.21 -16.67
C PRO A 199 7.33 10.13 -15.53
N LYS A 200 8.41 10.90 -15.71
CA LYS A 200 8.74 12.03 -14.82
C LYS A 200 7.74 13.17 -14.96
N GLY A 201 7.72 14.06 -13.96
CA GLY A 201 6.80 15.20 -13.91
C GLY A 201 5.41 14.87 -13.34
N TYR A 202 5.14 13.61 -13.04
CA TYR A 202 3.88 13.19 -12.42
C TYR A 202 4.04 12.97 -10.92
N HIS A 203 3.01 13.32 -10.17
CA HIS A 203 2.75 12.78 -8.84
C HIS A 203 1.93 11.50 -8.99
N TYR A 204 2.26 10.44 -8.28
CA TYR A 204 1.57 9.16 -8.42
C TYR A 204 1.52 8.34 -7.14
N THR A 205 0.48 7.51 -7.00
CA THR A 205 0.31 6.57 -5.89
C THR A 205 -0.16 5.22 -6.41
N PHE A 206 0.20 4.16 -5.70
CA PHE A 206 -0.26 2.79 -5.93
C PHE A 206 -1.37 2.46 -4.94
N ILE A 207 -2.46 1.87 -5.41
CA ILE A 207 -3.68 1.63 -4.64
C ILE A 207 -4.07 0.16 -4.79
N ASN A 208 -4.34 -0.51 -3.68
CA ASN A 208 -4.93 -1.85 -3.71
C ASN A 208 -6.47 -1.76 -3.63
N THR A 209 -7.13 -2.04 -4.76
CA THR A 209 -8.61 -2.06 -4.86
C THR A 209 -9.21 -3.46 -4.69
N LYS A 210 -8.37 -4.43 -4.33
CA LYS A 210 -8.73 -5.84 -4.27
C LYS A 210 -8.75 -6.38 -2.86
N ASP A 211 -9.42 -7.51 -2.75
CA ASP A 211 -9.62 -8.37 -1.60
C ASP A 211 -8.51 -9.43 -1.48
N VAL A 212 -7.34 -9.13 -2.06
CA VAL A 212 -6.10 -9.87 -1.94
C VAL A 212 -4.95 -8.86 -1.90
N PRO A 213 -3.79 -9.18 -1.29
CA PRO A 213 -2.61 -8.32 -1.35
C PRO A 213 -2.17 -8.03 -2.78
N ALA A 214 -1.62 -6.84 -2.99
CA ALA A 214 -1.00 -6.46 -4.25
C ALA A 214 0.51 -6.30 -4.03
N ILE A 215 1.28 -7.17 -4.67
CA ILE A 215 2.74 -7.17 -4.57
C ILE A 215 3.30 -6.75 -5.91
N PHE A 216 4.13 -5.72 -5.90
CA PHE A 216 4.78 -5.22 -7.11
C PHE A 216 6.22 -4.86 -6.83
N ALA A 217 7.02 -4.90 -7.89
CA ALA A 217 8.37 -4.40 -7.88
C ALA A 217 8.46 -3.09 -8.64
N ARG A 218 9.45 -2.28 -8.30
CA ARG A 218 9.81 -1.09 -9.08
C ARG A 218 11.32 -0.97 -9.20
N ILE A 219 11.76 -0.49 -10.36
CA ILE A 219 13.14 -0.04 -10.58
C ILE A 219 13.14 1.45 -10.80
N HIS A 220 14.02 2.15 -10.10
CA HIS A 220 14.23 3.58 -10.23
C HIS A 220 15.72 3.94 -10.06
N CYS A 221 16.05 5.19 -10.40
CA CYS A 221 17.32 5.82 -10.09
C CYS A 221 17.08 6.81 -8.95
N ASN A 222 18.10 7.04 -8.09
CA ASN A 222 18.07 8.04 -7.02
C ASN A 222 17.37 9.34 -7.49
N GLY A 223 16.27 9.74 -6.83
CA GLY A 223 15.42 10.85 -7.25
C GLY A 223 13.91 10.57 -7.25
N MET A 224 13.47 9.45 -6.65
CA MET A 224 12.08 9.31 -6.24
C MET A 224 11.91 9.96 -4.86
N GLU A 225 11.15 11.03 -4.81
CA GLU A 225 10.94 11.82 -3.60
C GLU A 225 9.54 11.55 -3.06
N VAL A 226 9.47 11.36 -1.73
CA VAL A 226 8.25 11.49 -0.96
C VAL A 226 8.36 12.84 -0.26
N ASP A 227 7.86 13.87 -0.92
CA ASP A 227 7.81 15.22 -0.38
C ASP A 227 6.36 15.68 -0.32
N TYR A 228 5.85 15.75 0.91
CA TYR A 228 4.50 16.25 1.16
C TYR A 228 4.43 17.75 1.35
N SER A 229 5.55 18.47 1.45
CA SER A 229 5.51 19.93 1.60
C SER A 229 4.78 20.59 0.43
N THR A 230 4.89 20.01 -0.76
CA THR A 230 4.20 20.44 -1.98
C THR A 230 2.79 19.86 -2.15
N LEU A 231 2.27 19.07 -1.20
CA LEU A 231 0.93 18.47 -1.28
C LEU A 231 0.15 18.54 0.04
N GLU A 232 0.72 19.17 1.07
CA GLU A 232 0.16 19.20 2.41
C GLU A 232 -1.18 19.95 2.44
N ARG A 233 -1.23 21.10 1.77
CA ARG A 233 -2.45 21.90 1.63
C ARG A 233 -3.50 21.18 0.81
N GLU A 234 -3.07 20.50 -0.25
CA GLU A 234 -3.92 19.73 -1.14
C GLU A 234 -4.39 18.43 -0.50
N GLN A 235 -3.73 17.96 0.57
CA GLN A 235 -4.07 16.72 1.28
C GLN A 235 -4.06 15.48 0.37
N GLY A 236 -3.15 15.47 -0.61
CA GLY A 236 -2.96 14.36 -1.55
C GLY A 236 -3.19 14.76 -3.01
N LEU A 237 -3.54 13.78 -3.86
CA LEU A 237 -3.79 13.99 -5.29
C LEU A 237 -5.19 14.59 -5.54
N GLY A 238 -5.46 15.04 -6.76
CA GLY A 238 -6.74 15.58 -7.22
C GLY A 238 -7.90 14.58 -7.17
N TYR A 239 -7.61 13.28 -6.98
CA TYR A 239 -8.61 12.24 -6.85
C TYR A 239 -8.30 11.28 -5.70
N TYR A 240 -9.35 10.88 -4.98
CA TYR A 240 -9.32 9.76 -4.05
C TYR A 240 -10.09 8.57 -4.61
N LEU A 241 -9.63 7.37 -4.29
CA LEU A 241 -10.33 6.13 -4.62
C LEU A 241 -10.92 5.55 -3.35
N ILE A 242 -12.25 5.53 -3.27
CA ILE A 242 -13.00 5.18 -2.05
C ILE A 242 -13.93 3.99 -2.30
N ARG A 243 -14.36 3.37 -1.20
CA ARG A 243 -15.47 2.41 -1.20
C ARG A 243 -16.70 3.03 -0.54
N LYS A 244 -17.79 3.15 -1.30
CA LYS A 244 -19.09 3.61 -0.82
C LYS A 244 -20.18 2.62 -1.25
N ASN A 245 -21.03 2.18 -0.32
CA ASN A 245 -22.10 1.21 -0.59
C ASN A 245 -21.61 -0.05 -1.35
N ALA A 246 -20.48 -0.61 -0.91
CA ALA A 246 -19.78 -1.75 -1.54
C ALA A 246 -19.32 -1.52 -3.00
N ARG A 247 -19.31 -0.28 -3.49
CA ARG A 247 -18.83 0.10 -4.82
C ARG A 247 -17.57 0.95 -4.72
N GLN A 248 -16.67 0.75 -5.68
CA GLN A 248 -15.52 1.61 -5.88
C GLN A 248 -15.97 2.91 -6.54
N GLU A 249 -15.67 4.03 -5.92
CA GLU A 249 -15.94 5.37 -6.44
C GLU A 249 -14.66 6.19 -6.50
N LEU A 250 -14.54 6.99 -7.56
CA LEU A 250 -13.48 7.97 -7.69
C LEU A 250 -14.07 9.33 -7.36
N VAL A 251 -13.53 10.01 -6.36
CA VAL A 251 -14.05 11.29 -5.87
C VAL A 251 -13.00 12.39 -6.00
N HIS A 252 -13.46 13.58 -6.37
CA HIS A 252 -12.59 14.74 -6.52
C HIS A 252 -12.06 15.17 -5.15
N ASN A 253 -10.82 15.65 -5.13
CA ASN A 253 -10.27 16.33 -3.98
C ASN A 253 -10.67 17.82 -4.03
N PRO A 254 -11.49 18.30 -3.08
CA PRO A 254 -12.00 19.68 -3.11
C PRO A 254 -10.92 20.74 -2.85
N ARG A 255 -9.68 20.34 -2.52
CA ARG A 255 -8.55 21.26 -2.31
C ARG A 255 -7.93 21.77 -3.61
N TYR A 256 -8.22 21.14 -4.74
CA TYR A 256 -7.78 21.62 -6.05
C TYR A 256 -8.84 22.54 -6.66
N LYS A 257 -8.39 23.65 -7.23
CA LYS A 257 -9.26 24.63 -7.93
C LYS A 257 -9.91 23.99 -9.16
N PHE A 258 -9.11 23.29 -9.95
CA PHE A 258 -9.54 22.61 -11.15
C PHE A 258 -8.97 21.19 -11.22
N ILE A 259 -9.84 20.23 -11.52
CA ILE A 259 -9.47 18.83 -11.76
C ILE A 259 -10.17 18.38 -13.05
N PRO A 260 -9.43 18.03 -14.11
CA PRO A 260 -10.00 17.50 -15.34
C PRO A 260 -10.46 16.06 -15.11
N GLU A 261 -11.39 15.57 -15.95
CA GLU A 261 -11.82 14.18 -15.89
C GLU A 261 -10.62 13.22 -16.01
N ILE A 262 -10.50 12.29 -15.05
CA ILE A 262 -9.40 11.33 -15.08
C ILE A 262 -9.48 10.43 -16.31
N GLN A 263 -8.36 10.30 -17.01
CA GLN A 263 -8.30 9.48 -18.21
C GLN A 263 -7.92 8.03 -17.86
N LYS A 264 -8.81 7.08 -18.16
CA LYS A 264 -8.48 5.64 -18.06
C LYS A 264 -7.49 5.26 -19.15
N ARG A 265 -6.30 4.78 -18.77
CA ARG A 265 -5.26 4.37 -19.71
C ARG A 265 -4.85 2.91 -19.54
N GLN A 266 -4.54 2.27 -20.65
CA GLN A 266 -3.87 0.98 -20.65
C GLN A 266 -2.38 1.19 -20.33
N PRO A 267 -1.74 0.29 -19.54
CA PRO A 267 -0.32 0.42 -19.20
C PRO A 267 0.62 0.63 -20.39
N ALA A 268 0.40 -0.11 -21.47
CA ALA A 268 1.20 -0.02 -22.69
C ALA A 268 1.04 1.29 -23.47
N LYS A 269 0.05 2.12 -23.14
CA LYS A 269 -0.22 3.40 -23.79
C LYS A 269 0.29 4.60 -22.99
N LEU A 270 0.77 4.40 -21.76
CA LEU A 270 1.19 5.50 -20.90
C LEU A 270 2.52 6.14 -21.33
N SER A 271 3.48 5.31 -21.73
CA SER A 271 4.78 5.79 -22.21
C SER A 271 5.26 4.98 -23.40
N LYS A 272 5.83 5.64 -24.41
CA LYS A 272 6.43 4.99 -25.57
C LYS A 272 7.63 4.11 -25.19
N ILE A 273 8.29 4.41 -24.06
CA ILE A 273 9.42 3.63 -23.53
C ILE A 273 9.01 2.18 -23.26
N ILE A 274 7.75 1.90 -22.92
CA ILE A 274 7.31 0.53 -22.63
C ILE A 274 7.65 -0.47 -23.74
N LYS A 275 7.71 -0.02 -25.01
CA LYS A 275 8.05 -0.85 -26.17
C LYS A 275 9.45 -1.45 -26.11
N ILE A 276 10.35 -0.85 -25.35
CA ILE A 276 11.72 -1.36 -25.17
C ILE A 276 11.82 -2.25 -23.94
N ILE A 277 10.81 -2.33 -23.07
CA ILE A 277 10.80 -3.22 -21.92
C ILE A 277 10.36 -4.61 -22.39
N GLY A 278 11.19 -5.62 -22.14
CA GLY A 278 10.93 -6.99 -22.55
C GLY A 278 9.91 -7.70 -21.65
N LYS A 279 9.60 -8.95 -22.01
CA LYS A 279 8.63 -9.79 -21.27
C LYS A 279 9.20 -10.44 -20.01
N ARG A 280 10.52 -10.68 -19.94
CA ARG A 280 11.19 -11.29 -18.78
C ARG A 280 10.94 -10.50 -17.48
N PRO A 281 11.12 -11.09 -16.29
CA PRO A 281 11.04 -10.33 -15.03
C PRO A 281 11.95 -9.11 -15.02
N LEU A 282 11.45 -8.02 -14.46
CA LEU A 282 12.06 -6.70 -14.46
C LEU A 282 13.47 -6.72 -13.87
N TYR A 283 13.66 -7.42 -12.75
CA TYR A 283 14.96 -7.61 -12.11
C TYR A 283 15.99 -8.19 -13.09
N SER A 284 15.66 -9.31 -13.73
CA SER A 284 16.56 -10.00 -14.66
C SER A 284 16.95 -9.13 -15.86
N GLN A 285 16.02 -8.31 -16.36
CA GLN A 285 16.28 -7.39 -17.45
C GLN A 285 17.25 -6.29 -17.04
N ALA A 286 17.09 -5.72 -15.84
CA ALA A 286 17.96 -4.68 -15.32
C ALA A 286 19.35 -5.22 -14.96
N ALA A 287 19.43 -6.42 -14.39
CA ALA A 287 20.70 -7.09 -14.13
C ALA A 287 21.45 -7.40 -15.44
N GLN A 288 20.74 -7.85 -16.48
CA GLN A 288 21.36 -8.17 -17.77
C GLN A 288 21.78 -6.93 -18.57
N ASN A 289 21.02 -5.83 -18.50
CA ASN A 289 21.31 -4.62 -19.25
C ASN A 289 21.08 -3.34 -18.42
N PRO A 290 21.91 -3.08 -17.42
CA PRO A 290 21.71 -1.95 -16.52
C PRO A 290 21.86 -0.60 -17.23
N LYS A 291 22.76 -0.50 -18.21
CA LYS A 291 22.95 0.71 -19.01
C LYS A 291 21.67 1.15 -19.74
N LYS A 292 20.85 0.19 -20.18
CA LYS A 292 19.57 0.48 -20.81
C LYS A 292 18.59 1.09 -19.81
N PHE A 293 18.52 0.55 -18.59
CA PHE A 293 17.66 1.09 -17.53
C PHE A 293 18.10 2.48 -17.10
N LEU A 294 19.42 2.69 -16.94
CA LEU A 294 20.00 4.00 -16.64
C LEU A 294 19.79 5.07 -17.71
N ARG A 295 19.50 4.68 -18.96
CA ARG A 295 19.22 5.63 -20.03
C ARG A 295 17.75 6.08 -20.04
N ILE A 296 16.87 5.25 -19.50
CA ILE A 296 15.42 5.45 -19.60
C ILE A 296 14.85 6.04 -18.32
N LEU A 297 15.52 5.81 -17.18
CA LEU A 297 15.28 6.43 -15.88
C LEU A 297 16.11 7.71 -15.78
#